data_AF-A0A959KV42-F1
#
_entry.id   AF-A0A959KV42-F1
#
_cell.length_a   1.000
_cell.length_b   1.000
_cell.length_c   1.000
_cell.angle_alpha   90.00
_cell.angle_beta   90.00
_cell.angle_gamma   90.00
#
_symmetry.space_group_name_H-M   'P 1'
#
loop_
_entity.id
_entity.type
_entity.pdbx_description
1 polymer ?
#
loop_
_entity_poly.entity_id
_entity_poly.type
_entity_poly.pdbx_seq_one_letter_code
_entity_poly.pdbx_strand_id
1 'polypeptide(L)'
;MELQVLISKKGTKVVVASQLHIALELPTAQYPKNAKKWLTDVYEFRDGIRRPERLRDYGKRPVKDSILEDYYLSVELAKLIALSSSSKVKLKFAKYLLSLEDKVENAELLTKEQVLAVLELSKVMGLVSCQQSTERQHLQTYEARNGGQPGNWWHFRAKVLGYSTDQLREKMRQLGKSFRGKTQRQMLLQVDKYEMIRTAVIDLFMARGKSERYARNLGDLAKAFARELKVDIFDDRSDLPGAFLPQVNADLVREVKGQREPDYLRLWQS
;
A
#
# COMPACT_ATOMS: atom_id res chain seq x y z
N MET A 1 21.28 -27.36 -1.66
CA MET A 1 21.82 -26.18 -2.38
C MET A 1 21.27 -24.92 -1.72
N GLU A 2 22.08 -23.88 -1.55
CA GLU A 2 21.59 -22.59 -1.05
C GLU A 2 20.98 -21.78 -2.20
N LEU A 3 19.77 -21.24 -1.99
CA LEU A 3 19.07 -20.43 -2.98
C LEU A 3 19.69 -19.03 -2.97
N GLN A 4 20.33 -18.64 -4.07
CA GLN A 4 20.96 -17.32 -4.18
C GLN A 4 19.92 -16.22 -4.41
N VAL A 5 20.06 -15.13 -3.66
CA VAL A 5 19.26 -13.91 -3.82
C VAL A 5 20.10 -12.86 -4.52
N LEU A 6 19.58 -12.30 -5.59
CA LEU A 6 20.20 -11.22 -6.36
C LEU A 6 19.45 -9.93 -6.06
N ILE A 7 20.17 -8.81 -6.04
CA ILE A 7 19.59 -7.48 -5.86
C ILE A 7 19.72 -6.74 -7.20
N SER A 8 18.60 -6.31 -7.76
CA SER A 8 18.60 -5.50 -8.98
C SER A 8 19.20 -4.11 -8.73
N LYS A 9 19.55 -3.38 -9.81
CA LYS A 9 19.99 -1.98 -9.70
C LYS A 9 18.96 -1.06 -9.02
N LYS A 10 17.68 -1.46 -8.98
CA LYS A 10 16.58 -0.74 -8.33
C LYS A 10 16.32 -1.21 -6.89
N GLY A 11 17.19 -2.05 -6.33
CA GLY A 11 17.03 -2.59 -4.96
C GLY A 11 16.09 -3.80 -4.86
N THR A 12 15.34 -4.15 -5.91
CA THR A 12 14.43 -5.31 -5.89
C THR A 12 15.22 -6.61 -5.73
N LYS A 13 14.88 -7.40 -4.70
CA LYS A 13 15.42 -8.75 -4.49
C LYS A 13 14.72 -9.75 -5.41
N VAL A 14 15.51 -10.56 -6.09
CA VAL A 14 15.02 -11.59 -7.03
C VAL A 14 15.80 -12.89 -6.84
N VAL A 15 15.19 -14.01 -7.22
CA VAL A 15 15.84 -15.31 -7.31
C VAL A 15 15.76 -15.84 -8.74
N VAL A 16 16.67 -16.73 -9.12
CA VAL A 16 16.64 -17.35 -10.45
C VAL A 16 15.69 -18.54 -10.43
N ALA A 17 14.80 -18.65 -11.43
CA ALA A 17 13.79 -19.70 -11.50
C ALA A 17 14.41 -21.11 -11.55
N SER A 18 15.47 -21.29 -12.34
CA SER A 18 16.22 -22.55 -12.38
C SER A 18 16.84 -22.93 -11.03
N GLN A 19 17.40 -21.96 -10.30
CA GLN A 19 17.93 -22.19 -8.95
C GLN A 19 16.84 -22.52 -7.93
N LEU A 20 15.69 -21.84 -8.00
CA LEU A 20 14.53 -22.15 -7.16
C LEU A 20 14.03 -23.57 -7.43
N HIS A 21 13.96 -23.97 -8.69
CA HIS A 21 13.54 -25.32 -9.08
C HIS A 21 14.46 -26.41 -8.52
N ILE A 22 15.78 -26.21 -8.63
CA ILE A 22 16.78 -27.11 -8.05
C ILE A 22 16.71 -27.10 -6.52
N ALA A 23 16.55 -25.93 -5.89
CA ALA A 23 16.41 -25.78 -4.45
C ALA A 23 15.18 -26.51 -3.91
N LEU A 24 14.08 -26.51 -4.67
CA LEU A 24 12.87 -27.27 -4.36
C LEU A 24 12.99 -28.77 -4.68
N GLU A 25 14.17 -29.27 -5.09
CA GLU A 25 14.41 -30.70 -5.38
C GLU A 25 13.40 -31.27 -6.38
N LEU A 26 12.98 -30.44 -7.36
CA LEU A 26 12.04 -30.85 -8.40
C LEU A 26 12.80 -31.56 -9.54
N PRO A 27 12.17 -32.50 -10.27
CA PRO A 27 12.85 -33.21 -11.35
C PRO A 27 13.32 -32.26 -12.47
N THR A 28 14.63 -32.21 -12.74
CA THR A 28 15.25 -31.24 -13.68
C THR A 28 14.61 -31.25 -15.07
N ALA A 29 14.25 -32.43 -15.58
CA ALA A 29 13.58 -32.57 -16.87
C ALA A 29 12.21 -31.86 -16.94
N GLN A 30 11.57 -31.60 -15.80
CA GLN A 30 10.29 -30.90 -15.72
C GLN A 30 10.43 -29.38 -15.60
N TYR A 31 11.65 -28.85 -15.53
CA TYR A 31 11.86 -27.41 -15.37
C TYR A 31 11.10 -26.56 -16.40
N PRO A 32 11.17 -26.82 -17.72
CA PRO A 32 10.46 -25.99 -18.71
C PRO A 32 8.94 -25.97 -18.50
N LYS A 33 8.37 -27.14 -18.16
CA LYS A 33 6.94 -27.29 -17.88
C LYS A 33 6.55 -26.54 -16.61
N ASN A 34 7.36 -26.68 -15.55
CA ASN A 34 7.12 -26.04 -14.27
C ASN A 34 7.26 -24.52 -14.38
N ALA A 35 8.29 -24.02 -15.05
CA ALA A 35 8.49 -22.59 -15.27
C ALA A 35 7.31 -21.98 -16.04
N LYS A 36 6.85 -22.61 -17.13
CA LYS A 36 5.66 -22.13 -17.87
C LYS A 36 4.41 -22.13 -16.98
N LYS A 37 4.20 -23.20 -16.19
CA LYS A 37 3.10 -23.27 -15.24
C LYS A 37 3.20 -22.13 -14.23
N TRP A 38 4.37 -21.92 -13.63
CA TRP A 38 4.56 -20.92 -12.58
C TRP A 38 4.20 -19.51 -13.04
N LEU A 39 4.47 -19.17 -14.30
CA LEU A 39 4.18 -17.85 -14.87
C LEU A 39 2.72 -17.69 -15.34
N THR A 40 1.94 -18.77 -15.39
CA THR A 40 0.55 -18.76 -15.88
C THR A 40 -0.48 -19.15 -14.82
N ASP A 41 -0.03 -19.70 -13.69
CA ASP A 41 -0.87 -20.07 -12.55
C ASP A 41 -1.40 -18.84 -11.80
N VAL A 42 -2.37 -19.07 -10.91
CA VAL A 42 -2.99 -18.03 -10.09
C VAL A 42 -2.43 -18.12 -8.68
N TYR A 43 -1.99 -16.98 -8.13
CA TYR A 43 -1.50 -16.89 -6.76
C TYR A 43 -2.20 -15.76 -6.01
N GLU A 44 -2.21 -15.90 -4.69
CA GLU A 44 -2.63 -14.85 -3.77
C GLU A 44 -1.43 -13.94 -3.47
N PHE A 45 -1.20 -12.97 -4.36
CA PHE A 45 -0.24 -11.89 -4.11
C PHE A 45 -0.82 -10.93 -3.06
N ARG A 46 0.05 -10.12 -2.46
CA ARG A 46 -0.35 -9.08 -1.49
C ARG A 46 -1.39 -8.10 -2.02
N ASP A 47 -1.38 -7.83 -3.32
CA ASP A 47 -2.33 -6.93 -3.99
C ASP A 47 -3.58 -7.64 -4.52
N GLY A 48 -3.71 -8.95 -4.31
CA GLY A 48 -4.89 -9.73 -4.66
C GLY A 48 -4.58 -11.04 -5.38
N ILE A 49 -5.64 -11.77 -5.68
CA ILE A 49 -5.57 -13.05 -6.40
C ILE A 49 -5.46 -12.77 -7.90
N ARG A 50 -4.29 -13.01 -8.49
CA ARG A 50 -4.00 -12.76 -9.90
C ARG A 50 -2.89 -13.67 -10.45
N ARG A 51 -2.65 -13.59 -11.76
CA ARG A 51 -1.49 -14.21 -12.41
C ARG A 51 -0.23 -13.34 -12.25
N PRO A 52 0.97 -13.92 -12.28
CA PRO A 52 2.21 -13.15 -12.31
C PRO A 52 2.30 -12.22 -13.52
N GLU A 53 2.81 -11.00 -13.31
CA GLU A 53 2.96 -9.97 -14.31
C GLU A 53 4.44 -9.78 -14.69
N ARG A 54 4.71 -9.68 -16.00
CA ARG A 54 6.05 -9.44 -16.51
C ARG A 54 6.55 -8.05 -16.10
N LEU A 55 7.83 -7.94 -15.76
CA LEU A 55 8.50 -6.76 -15.21
C LEU A 55 8.05 -6.32 -13.82
N ARG A 56 7.08 -7.03 -13.22
CA ARG A 56 6.63 -6.82 -11.86
C ARG A 56 7.02 -7.98 -10.96
N ASP A 57 6.53 -9.18 -11.28
CA ASP A 57 6.79 -10.38 -10.49
C ASP A 57 7.88 -11.25 -11.11
N TYR A 58 8.12 -11.12 -12.42
CA TYR A 58 9.18 -11.84 -13.10
C TYR A 58 9.76 -11.12 -14.31
N GLY A 59 10.98 -11.49 -14.71
CA GLY A 59 11.64 -10.99 -15.90
C GLY A 59 12.46 -12.08 -16.59
N LYS A 60 12.49 -12.08 -17.93
CA LYS A 60 13.30 -13.03 -18.69
C LYS A 60 14.79 -12.76 -18.45
N ARG A 61 15.54 -13.81 -18.11
CA ARG A 61 16.99 -13.74 -17.93
C ARG A 61 17.68 -13.88 -19.29
N PRO A 62 18.54 -12.93 -19.70
CA PRO A 62 19.33 -13.08 -20.90
C PRO A 62 20.47 -14.07 -20.62
N VAL A 63 20.28 -15.33 -21.00
CA VAL A 63 21.34 -16.35 -20.94
C VAL A 63 21.89 -16.49 -22.36
N LYS A 64 23.17 -16.15 -22.56
CA LYS A 64 23.87 -16.47 -23.82
C LYS A 64 24.02 -17.98 -23.89
N ASP A 65 23.71 -18.56 -25.05
CA ASP A 65 23.95 -19.97 -25.40
C ASP A 65 23.11 -21.03 -24.64
N SER A 66 21.97 -20.66 -24.04
CA SER A 66 21.00 -21.62 -23.49
C SER A 66 19.77 -21.77 -24.39
N ILE A 67 19.45 -23.01 -24.76
CA ILE A 67 18.20 -23.37 -25.45
C ILE A 67 16.99 -23.19 -24.52
N LEU A 68 17.20 -23.26 -23.20
CA LEU A 68 16.14 -23.16 -22.20
C LEU A 68 15.98 -21.73 -21.69
N GLU A 69 14.72 -21.27 -21.65
CA GLU A 69 14.38 -19.99 -21.05
C GLU A 69 14.52 -20.04 -19.52
N ASP A 70 15.09 -18.98 -18.95
CA ASP A 70 15.23 -18.80 -17.50
C ASP A 70 14.69 -17.42 -17.11
N TYR A 71 14.31 -17.27 -15.85
CA TYR A 71 13.62 -16.08 -15.37
C TYR A 71 14.18 -15.64 -14.02
N TYR A 72 14.20 -14.32 -13.81
CA TYR A 72 14.27 -13.73 -12.48
C TYR A 72 12.85 -13.66 -11.93
N LEU A 73 12.67 -14.14 -10.71
CA LEU A 73 11.40 -14.13 -9.97
C LEU A 73 11.54 -13.19 -8.77
N SER A 74 10.52 -12.38 -8.50
CA SER A 74 10.45 -11.63 -7.24
C SER A 74 10.44 -12.61 -6.07
N VAL A 75 10.95 -12.17 -4.91
CA VAL A 75 10.95 -12.99 -3.68
C VAL A 75 9.53 -13.42 -3.31
N GLU A 76 8.54 -12.54 -3.49
CA GLU A 76 7.13 -12.85 -3.25
C GLU A 76 6.63 -13.98 -4.16
N LEU A 77 6.85 -13.87 -5.48
CA LEU A 77 6.45 -14.91 -6.42
C LEU A 77 7.15 -16.24 -6.12
N ALA A 78 8.45 -16.20 -5.84
CA ALA A 78 9.22 -17.39 -5.50
C ALA A 78 8.68 -18.09 -4.24
N LYS A 79 8.25 -17.32 -3.23
CA LYS A 79 7.62 -17.85 -2.01
C LYS A 79 6.30 -18.55 -2.34
N LEU A 80 5.46 -17.94 -3.16
CA LEU A 80 4.17 -18.51 -3.58
C LEU A 80 4.35 -19.78 -4.42
N ILE A 81 5.35 -19.81 -5.30
CA ILE A 81 5.78 -20.99 -6.05
C ILE A 81 6.26 -22.11 -5.10
N ALA A 82 7.09 -21.78 -4.11
CA ALA A 82 7.54 -22.76 -3.12
C ALA A 82 6.35 -23.38 -2.40
N LEU A 83 5.44 -22.57 -1.85
CA LEU A 83 4.26 -23.03 -1.10
C LEU A 83 3.33 -23.93 -1.93
N SER A 84 3.12 -23.58 -3.20
CA SER A 84 2.28 -24.32 -4.16
C SER A 84 2.95 -25.56 -4.74
N SER A 85 4.27 -25.75 -4.53
CA SER A 85 4.98 -26.93 -5.02
C SER A 85 4.65 -28.21 -4.24
N SER A 86 4.93 -29.35 -4.86
CA SER A 86 4.87 -30.68 -4.24
C SER A 86 6.17 -31.07 -3.52
N SER A 87 7.13 -30.14 -3.39
CA SER A 87 8.44 -30.42 -2.78
C SER A 87 8.34 -30.69 -1.29
N LYS A 88 9.13 -31.65 -0.78
CA LYS A 88 9.25 -31.92 0.66
C LYS A 88 9.95 -30.80 1.41
N VAL A 89 10.86 -30.06 0.75
CA VAL A 89 11.62 -28.95 1.33
C VAL A 89 10.94 -27.59 1.15
N LYS A 90 9.72 -27.56 0.62
CA LYS A 90 9.01 -26.31 0.31
C LYS A 90 8.87 -25.34 1.48
N LEU A 91 8.61 -25.86 2.69
CA LEU A 91 8.42 -25.03 3.87
C LEU A 91 9.72 -24.32 4.29
N LYS A 92 10.88 -25.00 4.13
CA LYS A 92 12.19 -24.42 4.41
C LYS A 92 12.45 -23.20 3.52
N PHE A 93 12.25 -23.35 2.21
CA PHE A 93 12.49 -22.26 1.27
C PHE A 93 11.42 -21.17 1.33
N ALA A 94 10.16 -21.52 1.60
CA ALA A 94 9.12 -20.52 1.83
C ALA A 94 9.43 -19.64 3.05
N LYS A 95 9.90 -20.22 4.16
CA LYS A 95 10.33 -19.46 5.35
C LYS A 95 11.55 -18.59 5.07
N TYR A 96 12.54 -19.12 4.33
CA TYR A 96 13.71 -18.36 3.93
C TYR A 96 13.34 -17.16 3.03
N LEU A 97 12.54 -17.38 1.98
CA LEU A 97 12.04 -16.34 1.09
C LEU A 97 11.20 -15.31 1.85
N LEU A 98 10.34 -15.75 2.79
CA LEU A 98 9.60 -14.84 3.66
C LEU A 98 10.53 -13.95 4.50
N SER A 99 11.65 -14.49 5.01
CA SER A 99 12.60 -13.69 5.79
C SER A 99 13.33 -12.63 4.95
N LEU A 100 13.33 -12.79 3.64
CA LEU A 100 13.96 -11.88 2.67
C LEU A 100 13.00 -10.81 2.15
N GLU A 101 11.69 -11.01 2.28
CA GLU A 101 10.70 -9.98 1.99
C GLU A 101 10.95 -8.76 2.88
N ASP A 102 11.01 -7.57 2.29
CA ASP A 102 11.35 -6.37 3.03
C ASP A 102 10.27 -6.06 4.07
N LYS A 103 10.65 -6.12 5.36
CA LYS A 103 9.80 -5.73 6.50
C LYS A 103 9.33 -4.27 6.42
N VAL A 104 10.06 -3.44 5.64
CA VAL A 104 9.74 -2.03 5.36
C VAL A 104 8.48 -1.90 4.48
N GLU A 105 8.23 -2.83 3.56
CA GLU A 105 7.01 -2.80 2.72
C GLU A 105 5.73 -3.13 3.48
N ASN A 106 5.84 -3.75 4.66
CA ASN A 106 4.69 -4.14 5.48
C ASN A 106 4.26 -3.07 6.49
N ALA A 107 4.97 -1.92 6.57
CA ALA A 107 4.86 -0.94 7.67
C ALA A 107 5.00 -1.55 9.08
N GLU A 108 5.48 -2.79 9.21
CA GLU A 108 5.63 -3.47 10.50
C GLU A 108 6.83 -2.92 11.30
N LEU A 109 7.78 -2.27 10.62
CA LEU A 109 8.89 -1.54 11.21
C LEU A 109 9.00 -0.19 10.51
N LEU A 110 8.79 0.90 11.27
CA LEU A 110 9.01 2.27 10.81
C LEU A 110 10.31 2.80 11.41
N THR A 111 11.07 3.58 10.64
CA THR A 111 12.21 4.32 11.21
C THR A 111 11.72 5.46 12.09
N LYS A 112 12.59 5.99 12.96
CA LYS A 112 12.27 7.16 13.80
C LYS A 112 11.75 8.33 12.96
N GLU A 113 12.40 8.59 11.83
CA GLU A 113 12.04 9.68 10.91
C GLU A 113 10.65 9.45 10.31
N GLN A 114 10.33 8.21 9.90
CA GLN A 114 9.00 7.87 9.38
C GLN A 114 7.92 8.03 10.45
N VAL A 115 8.19 7.64 11.70
CA VAL A 115 7.24 7.82 12.82
C VAL A 115 6.97 9.31 13.07
N LEU A 116 8.03 10.13 13.14
CA LEU A 116 7.89 11.58 13.30
C LEU A 116 7.16 12.23 12.13
N ALA A 117 7.41 11.75 10.91
CA ALA A 117 6.72 12.27 9.74
C ALA A 117 5.22 11.88 9.71
N VAL A 118 4.83 10.70 10.22
CA VAL A 118 3.41 10.34 10.40
C VAL A 118 2.75 11.22 11.47
N LEU A 119 3.49 11.59 12.53
CA LEU A 119 3.02 12.53 13.54
C LEU A 119 2.75 13.92 12.93
N GLU A 120 3.65 14.45 12.11
CA GLU A 120 3.41 15.72 11.40
C GLU A 120 2.27 15.62 10.38
N LEU A 121 2.18 14.50 9.66
CA LEU A 121 1.04 14.23 8.76
C LEU A 121 -0.29 14.24 9.52
N SER A 122 -0.35 13.69 10.74
CA SER A 122 -1.58 13.68 11.54
C SER A 122 -2.11 15.09 11.82
N LYS A 123 -1.21 16.07 12.05
CA LYS A 123 -1.55 17.48 12.26
C LYS A 123 -2.02 18.14 10.95
N VAL A 124 -1.25 17.96 9.88
CA VAL A 124 -1.55 18.53 8.55
C VAL A 124 -2.89 18.02 8.01
N MET A 125 -3.20 16.75 8.23
CA MET A 125 -4.47 16.15 7.81
C MET A 125 -5.67 16.61 8.65
N GLY A 126 -5.46 17.43 9.68
CA GLY A 126 -6.55 18.20 10.31
C GLY A 126 -7.15 19.24 9.37
N LEU A 127 -6.41 19.71 8.37
CA LEU A 127 -6.89 20.67 7.36
C LEU A 127 -7.76 20.00 6.30
N VAL A 128 -8.99 20.48 6.11
CA VAL A 128 -9.93 19.90 5.13
C VAL A 128 -9.42 20.01 3.69
N SER A 129 -8.66 21.06 3.36
CA SER A 129 -8.07 21.21 2.02
C SER A 129 -7.03 20.11 1.71
N CYS A 130 -6.23 19.68 2.70
CA CYS A 130 -5.29 18.57 2.57
C CYS A 130 -6.03 17.25 2.34
N GLN A 131 -7.10 17.00 3.12
CA GLN A 131 -7.93 15.80 2.96
C GLN A 131 -8.56 15.73 1.56
N GLN A 132 -9.05 16.85 1.02
CA GLN A 132 -9.59 16.91 -0.35
C GLN A 132 -8.54 16.64 -1.41
N SER A 133 -7.33 17.18 -1.21
CA SER A 133 -6.24 16.98 -2.15
C SER A 133 -5.84 15.51 -2.25
N THR A 134 -5.68 14.82 -1.11
CA THR A 134 -5.26 13.41 -1.11
C THR A 134 -6.34 12.50 -1.66
N GLU A 135 -7.61 12.75 -1.33
CA GLU A 135 -8.76 12.05 -1.92
C GLU A 135 -8.77 12.18 -3.45
N ARG A 136 -8.52 13.38 -3.98
CA ARG A 136 -8.44 13.63 -5.43
C ARG A 136 -7.26 12.91 -6.07
N GLN A 137 -6.08 12.95 -5.46
CA GLN A 137 -4.89 12.25 -5.98
C GLN A 137 -5.08 10.72 -5.98
N HIS A 138 -5.73 10.18 -4.96
CA HIS A 138 -6.05 8.75 -4.88
C HIS A 138 -7.05 8.35 -5.97
N LEU A 139 -8.10 9.15 -6.21
CA LEU A 139 -9.03 8.95 -7.32
C LEU A 139 -8.30 8.95 -8.68
N GLN A 140 -7.42 9.92 -8.94
CA GLN A 140 -6.64 9.98 -10.18
C GLN A 140 -5.77 8.73 -10.39
N THR A 141 -5.14 8.26 -9.31
CA THR A 141 -4.32 7.03 -9.34
C THR A 141 -5.18 5.81 -9.62
N TYR A 142 -6.39 5.76 -9.03
CA TYR A 142 -7.36 4.71 -9.29
C TYR A 142 -7.83 4.72 -10.74
N GLU A 143 -8.21 5.88 -11.28
CA GLU A 143 -8.64 6.04 -12.68
C GLU A 143 -7.54 5.58 -13.65
N ALA A 144 -6.30 6.03 -13.43
CA ALA A 144 -5.16 5.62 -14.25
C ALA A 144 -4.95 4.10 -14.28
N ARG A 145 -5.20 3.41 -13.15
CA ARG A 145 -5.11 1.94 -13.06
C ARG A 145 -6.29 1.20 -13.67
N ASN A 146 -7.43 1.86 -13.83
CA ASN A 146 -8.69 1.27 -14.30
C ASN A 146 -9.09 1.79 -15.69
N GLY A 147 -8.11 2.11 -16.54
CA GLY A 147 -8.38 2.53 -17.92
C GLY A 147 -9.15 3.84 -18.04
N GLY A 148 -8.99 4.76 -17.08
CA GLY A 148 -9.67 6.06 -17.03
C GLY A 148 -11.12 6.01 -16.51
N GLN A 149 -11.58 4.89 -15.97
CA GLN A 149 -12.97 4.71 -15.52
C GLN A 149 -13.12 4.87 -13.99
N PRO A 150 -13.86 5.87 -13.49
CA PRO A 150 -14.05 6.09 -12.05
C PRO A 150 -15.23 5.32 -11.44
N GLY A 151 -16.02 4.60 -12.24
CA GLY A 151 -17.36 4.12 -11.84
C GLY A 151 -17.44 3.35 -10.52
N ASN A 152 -16.40 2.58 -10.18
CA ASN A 152 -16.33 1.77 -8.96
C ASN A 152 -15.51 2.40 -7.82
N TRP A 153 -15.07 3.65 -7.96
CA TRP A 153 -14.20 4.34 -7.02
C TRP A 153 -14.73 4.31 -5.58
N TRP A 154 -15.99 4.71 -5.37
CA TRP A 154 -16.56 4.80 -4.03
C TRP A 154 -16.65 3.43 -3.35
N HIS A 155 -16.94 2.38 -4.12
CA HIS A 155 -16.98 1.02 -3.61
C HIS A 155 -15.57 0.53 -3.23
N PHE A 156 -14.59 0.74 -4.13
CA PHE A 156 -13.20 0.43 -3.87
C PHE A 156 -12.67 1.16 -2.62
N ARG A 157 -12.89 2.48 -2.54
CA ARG A 157 -12.43 3.28 -1.42
C ARG A 157 -13.08 2.85 -0.11
N ALA A 158 -14.38 2.56 -0.09
CA ALA A 158 -15.04 2.03 1.11
C ALA A 158 -14.42 0.72 1.61
N LYS A 159 -14.04 -0.18 0.69
CA LYS A 159 -13.33 -1.43 1.03
C LYS A 159 -11.97 -1.14 1.67
N VAL A 160 -11.19 -0.25 1.07
CA VAL A 160 -9.86 0.17 1.56
C VAL A 160 -9.95 0.83 2.94
N LEU A 161 -10.94 1.70 3.15
CA LEU A 161 -11.14 2.39 4.43
C LEU A 161 -11.65 1.46 5.52
N GLY A 162 -12.30 0.35 5.14
CA GLY A 162 -12.89 -0.60 6.08
C GLY A 162 -14.22 -0.13 6.67
N TYR A 163 -14.87 0.87 6.06
CA TYR A 163 -16.23 1.25 6.41
C TYR A 163 -17.04 1.76 5.21
N SER A 164 -18.37 1.59 5.27
CA SER A 164 -19.31 2.13 4.28
C SER A 164 -20.13 3.30 4.85
N THR A 165 -20.79 4.05 3.97
CA THR A 165 -21.74 5.10 4.37
C THR A 165 -22.90 4.53 5.19
N ASP A 166 -23.36 3.31 4.90
CA ASP A 166 -24.44 2.68 5.65
C ASP A 166 -24.01 2.28 7.06
N GLN A 167 -22.78 1.80 7.22
CA GLN A 167 -22.22 1.55 8.56
C GLN A 167 -22.06 2.85 9.37
N LEU A 168 -21.72 3.97 8.72
CA LEU A 168 -21.71 5.28 9.39
C LEU A 168 -23.10 5.74 9.82
N ARG A 169 -24.11 5.54 8.97
CA ARG A 169 -25.51 5.84 9.32
C ARG A 169 -25.98 5.03 10.52
N GLU A 170 -25.58 3.76 10.59
CA GLU A 170 -25.89 2.89 11.72
C GLU A 170 -25.22 3.37 13.01
N LYS A 171 -23.92 3.72 12.96
CA LYS A 171 -23.24 4.33 14.12
C LYS A 171 -23.90 5.64 14.57
N MET A 172 -24.36 6.47 13.64
CA MET A 172 -25.11 7.69 13.96
C MET A 172 -26.41 7.39 14.71
N ARG A 173 -27.17 6.37 14.28
CA ARG A 173 -28.39 5.91 14.96
C ARG A 173 -28.10 5.39 16.37
N GLN A 174 -27.04 4.60 16.53
CA GLN A 174 -26.61 4.09 17.84
C GLN A 174 -26.23 5.21 18.81
N LEU A 175 -25.74 6.33 18.30
CA LEU A 175 -25.45 7.55 19.08
C LEU A 175 -26.69 8.44 19.31
N GLY A 176 -27.88 8.04 18.84
CA GLY A 176 -29.10 8.84 18.91
C GLY A 176 -29.10 10.08 18.01
N LYS A 177 -28.19 10.17 17.02
CA LYS A 177 -28.03 11.34 16.13
C LYS A 177 -28.70 11.10 14.77
N SER A 178 -29.39 12.11 14.25
CA SER A 178 -29.91 12.07 12.88
C SER A 178 -28.77 12.12 11.85
N PHE A 179 -28.85 11.30 10.80
CA PHE A 179 -27.94 11.30 9.65
C PHE A 179 -28.53 11.98 8.40
N ARG A 180 -29.82 12.35 8.43
CA ARG A 180 -30.50 12.95 7.25
C ARG A 180 -29.85 14.29 6.88
N GLY A 181 -29.56 14.48 5.59
CA GLY A 181 -28.93 15.69 5.06
C GLY A 181 -27.43 15.84 5.37
N LYS A 182 -26.80 14.87 6.07
CA LYS A 182 -25.38 14.95 6.43
C LYS A 182 -24.49 14.27 5.39
N THR A 183 -23.39 14.92 5.05
CA THR A 183 -22.31 14.32 4.26
C THR A 183 -21.54 13.29 5.10
N GLN A 184 -20.75 12.44 4.44
CA GLN A 184 -19.87 11.49 5.11
C GLN A 184 -18.95 12.19 6.13
N ARG A 185 -18.37 13.34 5.78
CA ARG A 185 -17.51 14.13 6.69
C ARG A 185 -18.28 14.63 7.90
N GLN A 186 -19.49 15.16 7.70
CA GLN A 186 -20.33 15.63 8.81
C GLN A 186 -20.74 14.48 9.73
N MET A 187 -20.96 13.28 9.20
CA MET A 187 -21.20 12.09 10.02
C MET A 187 -19.94 11.69 10.79
N LEU A 188 -18.77 11.65 10.13
CA LEU A 188 -17.49 11.32 10.77
C LEU A 188 -17.15 12.30 11.90
N LEU A 189 -17.34 13.60 11.71
CA LEU A 189 -17.15 14.60 12.78
C LEU A 189 -17.94 14.28 14.05
N GLN A 190 -19.10 13.62 13.93
CA GLN A 190 -19.98 13.30 15.05
C GLN A 190 -19.78 11.91 15.64
N VAL A 191 -19.25 10.98 14.84
CA VAL A 191 -18.96 9.59 15.22
C VAL A 191 -17.53 9.44 15.73
N ASP A 192 -16.55 9.90 14.94
CA ASP A 192 -15.11 9.85 15.25
C ASP A 192 -14.36 10.82 14.32
N LYS A 193 -14.10 12.05 14.77
CA LYS A 193 -13.44 13.08 13.94
C LYS A 193 -12.05 12.64 13.45
N TYR A 194 -11.34 11.80 14.22
CA TYR A 194 -10.00 11.33 13.87
C TYR A 194 -9.99 10.31 12.72
N GLU A 195 -11.15 9.72 12.42
CA GLU A 195 -11.33 8.87 11.25
C GLU A 195 -11.17 9.66 9.93
N MET A 196 -11.39 10.98 9.94
CA MET A 196 -11.11 11.84 8.80
C MET A 196 -9.61 11.94 8.52
N ILE A 197 -8.79 12.08 9.57
CA ILE A 197 -7.32 12.10 9.47
C ILE A 197 -6.81 10.73 8.98
N ARG A 198 -7.32 9.64 9.56
CA ARG A 198 -7.02 8.28 9.10
C ARG A 198 -7.29 8.11 7.61
N THR A 199 -8.50 8.50 7.18
CA THR A 199 -8.95 8.39 5.79
C THR A 199 -8.01 9.16 4.86
N ALA A 200 -7.64 10.40 5.21
CA ALA A 200 -6.78 11.24 4.39
C ALA A 200 -5.34 10.72 4.28
N VAL A 201 -4.80 10.10 5.35
CA VAL A 201 -3.49 9.43 5.32
C VAL A 201 -3.54 8.17 4.45
N ILE A 202 -4.60 7.37 4.55
CA ILE A 202 -4.80 6.21 3.67
C ILE A 202 -4.82 6.67 2.20
N ASP A 203 -5.62 7.70 1.88
CA ASP A 203 -5.70 8.24 0.53
C ASP A 203 -4.32 8.73 0.02
N LEU A 204 -3.55 9.41 0.86
CA LEU A 204 -2.19 9.86 0.52
C LEU A 204 -1.28 8.71 0.08
N PHE A 205 -1.24 7.63 0.86
CA PHE A 205 -0.34 6.50 0.59
C PHE A 205 -0.83 5.63 -0.56
N MET A 206 -2.14 5.48 -0.71
CA MET A 206 -2.72 4.79 -1.86
C MET A 206 -2.48 5.57 -3.17
N ALA A 207 -2.57 6.91 -3.15
CA ALA A 207 -2.21 7.76 -4.28
C ALA A 207 -0.73 7.60 -4.69
N ARG A 208 0.15 7.37 -3.71
CA ARG A 208 1.56 7.04 -3.96
C ARG A 208 1.81 5.59 -4.37
N GLY A 209 0.75 4.83 -4.58
CA GLY A 209 0.81 3.44 -5.02
C GLY A 209 1.30 2.45 -3.98
N LYS A 210 1.31 2.81 -2.70
CA LYS A 210 1.55 1.85 -1.61
C LYS A 210 0.39 0.85 -1.50
N SER A 211 0.67 -0.29 -0.88
CA SER A 211 -0.33 -1.34 -0.68
C SER A 211 -1.43 -0.89 0.28
N GLU A 212 -2.63 -1.48 0.16
CA GLU A 212 -3.75 -1.22 1.08
C GLU A 212 -3.32 -1.43 2.54
N ARG A 213 -2.62 -2.54 2.82
CA ARG A 213 -2.14 -2.86 4.16
C ARG A 213 -1.19 -1.77 4.70
N TYR A 214 -0.25 -1.30 3.88
CA TYR A 214 0.69 -0.26 4.25
C TYR A 214 -0.04 1.06 4.57
N ALA A 215 -0.93 1.48 3.68
CA ALA A 215 -1.71 2.71 3.84
C ALA A 215 -2.60 2.67 5.08
N ARG A 216 -3.25 1.53 5.35
CA ARG A 216 -4.08 1.32 6.55
C ARG A 216 -3.26 1.37 7.83
N ASN A 217 -2.10 0.72 7.88
CA ASN A 217 -1.22 0.76 9.06
C ASN A 217 -0.78 2.19 9.39
N LEU A 218 -0.40 2.99 8.38
CA LEU A 218 -0.04 4.39 8.59
C LEU A 218 -1.24 5.27 8.95
N GLY A 219 -2.41 4.98 8.37
CA GLY A 219 -3.67 5.63 8.75
C GLY A 219 -4.06 5.37 10.21
N ASP A 220 -3.91 4.14 10.67
CA ASP A 220 -4.19 3.74 12.06
C ASP A 220 -3.23 4.43 13.04
N LEU A 221 -1.94 4.49 12.70
CA LEU A 221 -0.94 5.23 13.48
C LEU A 221 -1.25 6.74 13.51
N ALA A 222 -1.58 7.34 12.37
CA ALA A 222 -1.96 8.76 12.29
C ALA A 222 -3.22 9.06 13.11
N LYS A 223 -4.19 8.13 13.13
CA LYS A 223 -5.39 8.25 13.97
C LYS A 223 -5.04 8.23 15.45
N ALA A 224 -4.13 7.35 15.87
CA ALA A 224 -3.67 7.28 17.25
C ALA A 224 -2.98 8.59 17.67
N PHE A 225 -2.08 9.12 16.83
CA PHE A 225 -1.46 10.42 17.10
C PHE A 225 -2.45 11.56 17.12
N ALA A 226 -3.38 11.61 16.17
CA ALA A 226 -4.37 12.67 16.13
C ALA A 226 -5.24 12.70 17.39
N ARG A 227 -5.59 11.51 17.92
CA ARG A 227 -6.32 11.38 19.17
C ARG A 227 -5.52 11.87 20.37
N GLU A 228 -4.26 11.44 20.47
CA GLU A 228 -3.37 11.80 21.58
C GLU A 228 -3.07 13.30 21.61
N LEU A 229 -2.76 13.86 20.43
CA LEU A 229 -2.50 15.29 20.24
C LEU A 229 -3.77 16.14 20.23
N LYS A 230 -4.95 15.51 20.32
CA LYS A 230 -6.26 16.15 20.23
C LYS A 230 -6.42 17.04 19.00
N VAL A 231 -5.89 16.62 17.85
CA VAL A 231 -5.92 17.38 16.60
C VAL A 231 -7.35 17.75 16.23
N ASP A 232 -7.56 19.01 15.90
CA ASP A 232 -8.84 19.51 15.42
C ASP A 232 -8.96 19.41 13.90
N ILE A 233 -10.21 19.25 13.46
CA ILE A 233 -10.54 19.29 12.04
C ILE A 233 -10.89 20.74 11.71
N PHE A 234 -10.06 21.39 10.90
CA PHE A 234 -10.20 22.79 10.55
C PHE A 234 -10.52 22.94 9.07
N ASP A 235 -11.62 23.64 8.76
CA ASP A 235 -11.99 23.94 7.39
C ASP A 235 -11.25 25.19 6.89
N ASP A 236 -10.03 24.98 6.41
CA ASP A 236 -9.14 26.04 5.89
C ASP A 236 -9.50 26.52 4.47
N ARG A 237 -10.71 26.21 4.01
CA ARG A 237 -11.23 26.64 2.70
C ARG A 237 -12.15 27.85 2.80
N SER A 238 -12.66 28.15 3.99
CA SER A 238 -13.40 29.38 4.26
C SER A 238 -12.45 30.56 4.41
N ASP A 239 -12.90 31.77 4.06
CA ASP A 239 -12.17 33.05 4.14
C ASP A 239 -11.90 33.51 5.60
N LEU A 240 -11.43 32.60 6.45
CA LEU A 240 -11.04 32.93 7.81
C LEU A 240 -9.65 33.61 7.80
N PRO A 241 -9.47 34.68 8.58
CA PRO A 241 -8.17 35.34 8.71
C PRO A 241 -7.10 34.34 9.17
N GLY A 242 -5.91 34.41 8.57
CA GLY A 242 -4.80 33.47 8.85
C GLY A 242 -4.37 33.35 10.31
N ALA A 243 -4.77 34.30 11.17
CA ALA A 243 -4.54 34.27 12.61
C ALA A 243 -5.24 33.10 13.34
N PHE A 244 -6.25 32.48 12.73
CA PHE A 244 -6.98 31.33 13.30
C PHE A 244 -6.55 29.99 12.71
N LEU A 245 -5.55 29.97 11.83
CA LEU A 245 -5.02 28.72 11.29
C LEU A 245 -4.23 27.97 12.37
N PRO A 246 -4.41 26.65 12.49
CA PRO A 246 -3.60 25.85 13.40
C PRO A 246 -2.13 25.90 12.98
N GLN A 247 -1.22 25.91 13.96
CA GLN A 247 0.21 25.83 13.67
C GLN A 247 0.57 24.44 13.15
N VAL A 248 0.67 24.35 11.82
CA VAL A 248 1.05 23.13 11.10
C VAL A 248 2.25 23.41 10.20
N ASN A 249 2.97 22.36 9.83
CA ASN A 249 4.09 22.46 8.92
C ASN A 249 3.63 22.85 7.51
N ALA A 250 3.85 24.12 7.13
CA ALA A 250 3.44 24.68 5.85
C ALA A 250 4.11 24.01 4.64
N ASP A 251 5.32 23.49 4.80
CA ASP A 251 6.03 22.77 3.74
C ASP A 251 5.37 21.44 3.46
N LEU A 252 5.06 20.69 4.52
CA LEU A 252 4.33 19.44 4.40
C LEU A 252 2.92 19.64 3.85
N VAL A 253 2.23 20.76 4.18
CA VAL A 253 0.95 21.12 3.56
C VAL A 253 1.10 21.24 2.04
N ARG A 254 2.13 21.95 1.57
CA ARG A 254 2.40 22.11 0.13
C ARG A 254 2.74 20.78 -0.55
N GLU A 255 3.55 19.94 0.10
CA GLU A 255 3.88 18.60 -0.41
C GLU A 255 2.63 17.70 -0.52
N VAL A 256 1.79 17.67 0.51
CA VAL A 256 0.52 16.90 0.52
C VAL A 256 -0.43 17.40 -0.57
N LYS A 257 -0.44 18.72 -0.83
CA LYS A 257 -1.23 19.33 -1.89
C LYS A 257 -0.64 19.13 -3.29
N GLY A 258 0.53 18.50 -3.41
CA GLY A 258 1.22 18.32 -4.70
C GLY A 258 1.78 19.63 -5.29
N GLN A 259 1.96 20.65 -4.45
CA GLN A 259 2.44 21.99 -4.84
C GLN A 259 3.96 22.14 -4.69
N ARG A 260 4.64 21.13 -4.14
CA ARG A 260 6.09 21.13 -3.89
C ARG A 260 6.63 19.71 -4.06
N GLU A 261 7.89 19.62 -4.48
CA GLU A 261 8.65 18.37 -4.49
C GLU A 261 8.74 17.73 -3.10
N PRO A 262 8.66 16.39 -2.99
CA PRO A 262 8.70 15.66 -1.73
C PRO A 262 10.02 15.85 -0.97
N ASP A 263 9.98 16.40 0.24
CA ASP A 263 11.10 16.37 1.20
C ASP A 263 10.74 15.46 2.38
N TYR A 264 9.61 15.68 3.04
CA TYR A 264 9.09 14.75 4.05
C TYR A 264 8.62 13.46 3.39
N LEU A 265 7.96 13.57 2.25
CA LEU A 265 7.32 12.43 1.61
C LEU A 265 8.33 11.53 0.85
N ARG A 266 9.60 11.93 0.73
CA ARG A 266 10.68 11.11 0.15
C ARG A 266 11.06 9.91 1.02
N LEU A 267 10.76 9.96 2.32
CA LEU A 267 10.98 8.86 3.28
C LEU A 267 10.24 7.57 2.90
N TRP A 268 9.33 7.66 1.92
CA TRP A 268 8.50 6.58 1.42
C TRP A 268 8.71 6.30 -0.08
N GLN A 269 9.77 6.80 -0.71
CA GLN A 269 10.06 6.56 -2.14
C GLN A 269 10.68 5.18 -2.45
N SER A 270 10.71 4.26 -1.49
CA SER A 270 11.13 2.87 -1.69
C SER A 270 10.13 2.03 -2.48
#